data_AF-A0A1Y0H164-F1
#
_entry.id   AF-A0A1Y0H164-F1
#
_cell.length_a   1.000
_cell.length_b   1.000
_cell.length_c   1.000
_cell.angle_alpha   90.00
_cell.angle_beta   90.00
_cell.angle_gamma   90.00
#
_symmetry.space_group_name_H-M   'P 1'
#
loop_
_entity.id
_entity.type
_entity.pdbx_description
1 polymer ?
#
loop_
_entity_poly.entity_id
_entity_poly.type
_entity_poly.pdbx_seq_one_letter_code
_entity_poly.pdbx_strand_id
1 'polypeptide(L)'
;MIGTMVGALALTSQAVAATLTFDLNTVVSSDTPGGTAPWANAVFTDVAANTVDLVVTHNSGSQAGQFISLLRLNVDASVTGVSANAIGGKVATFNGSSFGQATDTGRTFDFSIDFKTTNAGSGAGRLLPGDSVTIRLTGTGLDALDFDEFSVGGTPLRALMHIQNTPGQAGSGKVTESVPEPATMLVLSGIAALVAARKKRI
;
A
#
# COMPACT_ATOMS: atom_id res chain seq x y z
N MET A 1 34.82 53.81 14.40
CA MET A 1 34.90 52.36 14.11
C MET A 1 33.49 51.88 13.81
N ILE A 2 33.17 51.60 12.55
CA ILE A 2 31.84 51.12 12.12
C ILE A 2 32.00 49.63 11.82
N GLY A 3 31.47 48.78 12.70
CA GLY A 3 31.50 47.33 12.58
C GLY A 3 30.40 46.85 11.65
N THR A 4 30.77 46.24 10.53
CA THR A 4 29.82 45.65 9.58
C THR A 4 29.46 44.25 10.09
N MET A 5 28.22 44.04 10.54
CA MET A 5 27.71 42.70 10.83
C MET A 5 27.29 42.01 9.53
N VAL A 6 27.99 40.93 9.20
CA VAL A 6 27.58 39.99 8.15
C VAL A 6 26.64 38.97 8.79
N GLY A 7 25.35 39.09 8.52
CA GLY A 7 24.35 38.08 8.90
C GLY A 7 24.36 36.92 7.92
N ALA A 8 24.73 35.73 8.38
CA ALA A 8 24.62 34.50 7.59
C ALA A 8 23.15 34.09 7.47
N LEU A 9 22.59 34.12 6.25
CA LEU A 9 21.31 33.50 5.95
C LEU A 9 21.48 31.97 5.99
N ALA A 10 21.01 31.33 7.05
CA ALA A 10 20.88 29.87 7.10
C ALA A 10 19.68 29.47 6.23
N LEU A 11 19.97 28.95 5.03
CA LEU A 11 18.98 28.28 4.18
C LEU A 11 18.66 26.92 4.82
N THR A 12 17.57 26.83 5.57
CA THR A 12 17.05 25.54 6.04
C THR A 12 16.35 24.85 4.87
N SER A 13 16.97 23.81 4.30
CA SER A 13 16.28 22.91 3.38
C SER A 13 15.17 22.19 4.13
N GLN A 14 13.91 22.51 3.84
CA GLN A 14 12.79 21.72 4.32
C GLN A 14 12.86 20.37 3.61
N ALA A 15 13.19 19.31 4.35
CA ALA A 15 13.08 17.95 3.84
C ALA A 15 11.60 17.68 3.53
N VAL A 16 11.33 17.31 2.28
CA VAL A 16 9.99 16.87 1.87
C VAL A 16 9.79 15.48 2.47
N ALA A 17 8.71 15.29 3.24
CA ALA A 17 8.33 13.97 3.74
C ALA A 17 8.16 13.00 2.57
N ALA A 18 8.82 11.83 2.60
CA ALA A 18 8.62 10.84 1.56
C ALA A 18 7.17 10.34 1.64
N THR A 19 6.61 10.01 0.47
CA THR A 19 5.25 9.48 0.36
C THR A 19 5.24 8.32 -0.62
N LEU A 20 4.64 7.21 -0.22
CA LEU A 20 4.39 6.04 -1.06
C LEU A 20 2.89 5.83 -1.17
N THR A 21 2.39 5.50 -2.36
CA THR A 21 0.95 5.30 -2.60
C THR A 21 0.72 4.01 -3.36
N PHE A 22 -0.18 3.18 -2.84
CA PHE A 22 -0.68 1.99 -3.51
C PHE A 22 -2.14 2.17 -3.91
N ASP A 23 -2.38 2.14 -5.22
CA ASP A 23 -3.71 2.21 -5.81
C ASP A 23 -4.23 0.81 -6.12
N LEU A 24 -5.09 0.26 -5.27
CA LEU A 24 -5.47 -1.16 -5.35
C LEU A 24 -6.56 -1.37 -6.40
N ASN A 25 -6.12 -1.59 -7.62
CA ASN A 25 -6.94 -1.63 -8.84
C ASN A 25 -6.88 -2.99 -9.57
N THR A 26 -6.05 -3.92 -9.10
CA THR A 26 -5.80 -5.20 -9.78
C THR A 26 -6.27 -6.35 -8.91
N VAL A 27 -7.05 -7.27 -9.48
CA VAL A 27 -7.51 -8.48 -8.78
C VAL A 27 -6.42 -9.54 -8.79
N VAL A 28 -6.11 -10.08 -7.61
CA VAL A 28 -5.13 -11.16 -7.41
C VAL A 28 -5.82 -12.52 -7.38
N SER A 29 -6.94 -12.62 -6.65
CA SER A 29 -7.67 -13.87 -6.50
C SER A 29 -9.13 -13.66 -6.10
N SER A 30 -9.93 -14.72 -6.30
CA SER A 30 -11.36 -14.78 -5.94
C SER A 30 -12.20 -13.81 -6.76
N ASP A 31 -13.17 -13.12 -6.15
CA ASP A 31 -14.09 -12.26 -6.88
C ASP A 31 -13.49 -10.88 -7.18
N THR A 32 -14.00 -10.25 -8.24
CA THR A 32 -13.76 -8.83 -8.48
C THR A 32 -14.65 -7.99 -7.54
N PRO A 33 -14.09 -7.01 -6.80
CA PRO A 33 -14.90 -6.07 -6.04
C PRO A 33 -15.87 -5.30 -6.94
N GLY A 34 -17.09 -5.03 -6.45
CA GLY A 34 -18.06 -4.23 -7.18
C GLY A 34 -17.66 -2.76 -7.24
N GLY A 35 -18.16 -2.04 -8.25
CA GLY A 35 -17.85 -0.62 -8.45
C GLY A 35 -16.60 -0.37 -9.32
N THR A 36 -16.07 0.85 -9.27
CA THR A 36 -14.96 1.29 -10.13
C THR A 36 -13.61 1.21 -9.42
N ALA A 37 -12.64 0.56 -10.06
CA ALA A 37 -11.25 0.55 -9.60
C ALA A 37 -10.60 1.96 -9.70
N PRO A 38 -9.62 2.31 -8.85
CA PRO A 38 -9.15 1.55 -7.69
C PRO A 38 -10.24 1.44 -6.62
N TRP A 39 -10.34 0.28 -5.98
CA TRP A 39 -11.37 0.05 -4.94
C TRP A 39 -10.91 0.55 -3.56
N ALA A 40 -9.60 0.67 -3.36
CA ALA A 40 -9.01 1.21 -2.15
C ALA A 40 -7.63 1.81 -2.45
N ASN A 41 -7.15 2.67 -1.55
CA ASN A 41 -5.80 3.20 -1.57
C ASN A 41 -5.14 3.06 -0.20
N ALA A 42 -3.82 2.90 -0.22
CA ALA A 42 -2.97 2.97 0.95
C ALA A 42 -1.89 4.02 0.70
N VAL A 43 -1.85 5.08 1.53
CA VAL A 43 -0.89 6.18 1.40
C VAL A 43 -0.02 6.22 2.65
N PHE A 44 1.29 6.06 2.47
CA PHE A 44 2.30 6.14 3.52
C PHE A 44 2.96 7.52 3.46
N THR A 45 3.14 8.17 4.60
CA THR A 45 3.80 9.47 4.70
C THR A 45 4.69 9.53 5.93
N ASP A 46 5.93 9.98 5.76
CA ASP A 46 6.82 10.24 6.88
C ASP A 46 6.28 11.39 7.74
N VAL A 47 6.18 11.16 9.04
CA VAL A 47 5.73 12.21 9.98
C VAL A 47 6.76 12.52 11.06
N ALA A 48 7.67 11.58 11.34
CA ALA A 48 8.83 11.77 12.20
C ALA A 48 9.83 10.63 11.94
N ALA A 49 11.02 10.70 12.54
CA ALA A 49 11.94 9.57 12.54
C ALA A 49 11.24 8.32 13.10
N ASN A 50 11.46 7.16 12.45
CA ASN A 50 10.91 5.87 12.88
C ASN A 50 9.37 5.83 12.90
N THR A 51 8.70 6.76 12.19
CA THR A 51 7.25 6.96 12.28
C THR A 51 6.65 7.34 10.93
N VAL A 52 5.70 6.52 10.49
CA VAL A 52 4.96 6.70 9.23
C VAL A 52 3.47 6.74 9.53
N ASP A 53 2.75 7.67 8.93
CA ASP A 53 1.30 7.62 8.88
C ASP A 53 0.86 6.87 7.62
N LEU A 54 0.09 5.81 7.81
CA LEU A 54 -0.59 5.05 6.77
C LEU A 54 -2.07 5.44 6.75
N VAL A 55 -2.53 6.06 5.67
CA VAL A 55 -3.95 6.32 5.42
C VAL A 55 -4.49 5.23 4.50
N VAL A 56 -5.42 4.43 5.02
CA VAL A 56 -6.16 3.44 4.22
C VAL A 56 -7.55 3.98 3.93
N THR A 57 -7.89 4.08 2.64
CA THR A 57 -9.20 4.56 2.18
C THR A 57 -9.88 3.46 1.39
N HIS A 58 -11.14 3.16 1.75
CA HIS A 58 -12.01 2.38 0.88
C HIS A 58 -12.74 3.36 -0.04
N ASN A 59 -12.50 3.30 -1.35
CA ASN A 59 -13.01 4.33 -2.25
C ASN A 59 -14.52 4.32 -2.35
N SER A 60 -15.11 5.51 -2.42
CA SER A 60 -16.57 5.68 -2.56
C SER A 60 -17.11 5.16 -3.89
N GLY A 61 -16.24 4.88 -4.87
CA GLY A 61 -16.59 4.23 -6.13
C GLY A 61 -16.87 2.72 -6.00
N SER A 62 -16.52 2.10 -4.87
CA SER A 62 -16.82 0.68 -4.58
C SER A 62 -18.31 0.47 -4.27
N GLN A 63 -18.83 -0.73 -4.53
CA GLN A 63 -20.24 -1.03 -4.30
C GLN A 63 -20.60 -0.99 -2.79
N ALA A 64 -21.77 -0.44 -2.49
CA ALA A 64 -22.27 -0.35 -1.12
C ALA A 64 -22.33 -1.72 -0.43
N GLY A 65 -21.99 -1.75 0.86
CA GLY A 65 -22.00 -2.94 1.70
C GLY A 65 -20.72 -3.77 1.65
N GLN A 66 -19.80 -3.49 0.72
CA GLN A 66 -18.45 -4.06 0.75
C GLN A 66 -17.67 -3.51 1.95
N PHE A 67 -16.63 -4.21 2.41
CA PHE A 67 -15.73 -3.71 3.45
C PHE A 67 -14.34 -4.32 3.37
N ILE A 68 -13.33 -3.57 3.82
CA ILE A 68 -11.96 -4.06 3.93
C ILE A 68 -11.83 -4.89 5.21
N SER A 69 -11.30 -6.11 5.11
CA SER A 69 -11.06 -6.99 6.26
C SER A 69 -9.60 -7.19 6.60
N LEU A 70 -8.69 -7.01 5.63
CA LEU A 70 -7.27 -7.31 5.81
C LEU A 70 -6.43 -6.44 4.89
N LEU A 71 -5.29 -5.99 5.39
CA LEU A 71 -4.17 -5.45 4.60
C LEU A 71 -2.90 -6.22 4.94
N ARG A 72 -2.18 -6.68 3.92
CA ARG A 72 -0.85 -7.29 3.99
C ARG A 72 0.16 -6.38 3.29
N LEU A 73 1.32 -6.22 3.90
CA LEU A 73 2.42 -5.38 3.43
C LEU A 73 3.74 -6.11 3.61
N ASN A 74 4.76 -5.72 2.86
CA ASN A 74 6.15 -6.09 3.12
C ASN A 74 6.87 -4.87 3.70
N VAL A 75 7.95 -5.13 4.43
CA VAL A 75 8.77 -4.08 5.04
C VAL A 75 10.23 -4.43 4.81
N ASP A 76 11.07 -3.44 4.48
CA ASP A 76 12.51 -3.63 4.36
C ASP A 76 13.08 -4.34 5.59
N ALA A 77 13.95 -5.31 5.34
CA ALA A 77 14.47 -6.22 6.36
C ALA A 77 15.34 -5.52 7.42
N SER A 78 15.79 -4.28 7.17
CA SER A 78 16.52 -3.47 8.15
C SER A 78 15.61 -2.87 9.22
N VAL A 79 14.30 -2.76 8.93
CA VAL A 79 13.31 -2.26 9.89
C VAL A 79 12.95 -3.32 10.91
N THR A 80 12.88 -2.92 12.18
CA THR A 80 12.53 -3.84 13.28
C THR A 80 11.48 -3.28 14.20
N GLY A 81 10.68 -4.18 14.78
CA GLY A 81 9.70 -3.84 15.82
C GLY A 81 8.52 -3.02 15.31
N VAL A 82 8.08 -3.25 14.05
CA VAL A 82 6.96 -2.52 13.47
C VAL A 82 5.68 -2.77 14.27
N SER A 83 5.00 -1.69 14.65
CA SER A 83 3.69 -1.74 15.30
C SER A 83 2.72 -0.75 14.65
N ALA A 84 1.42 -1.05 14.71
CA ALA A 84 0.36 -0.21 14.16
C ALA A 84 -0.61 0.22 15.26
N ASN A 85 -0.98 1.50 15.23
CA ASN A 85 -2.06 2.02 16.07
C ASN A 85 -2.98 2.92 15.26
N ALA A 86 -4.29 2.74 15.38
CA ALA A 86 -5.25 3.67 14.78
C ALA A 86 -5.20 5.02 15.51
N ILE A 87 -5.09 6.11 14.76
CA ILE A 87 -5.00 7.47 15.33
C ILE A 87 -6.10 8.41 14.81
N GLY A 88 -6.89 7.97 13.83
CA GLY A 88 -7.98 8.77 13.29
C GLY A 88 -8.81 8.04 12.24
N GLY A 89 -9.95 8.62 11.87
CA GLY A 89 -10.88 8.07 10.88
C GLY A 89 -11.94 7.15 11.47
N LYS A 90 -12.49 6.27 10.64
CA LYS A 90 -13.64 5.41 10.94
C LYS A 90 -13.35 4.34 11.99
N VAL A 91 -12.17 3.73 11.89
CA VAL A 91 -11.81 2.55 12.67
C VAL A 91 -10.96 2.95 13.87
N ALA A 92 -11.53 2.88 15.07
CA ALA A 92 -10.81 3.21 16.31
C ALA A 92 -9.88 2.11 16.81
N THR A 93 -10.17 0.83 16.49
CA THR A 93 -9.32 -0.31 16.84
C THR A 93 -9.42 -1.41 15.77
N PHE A 94 -8.35 -2.17 15.63
CA PHE A 94 -8.26 -3.35 14.76
C PHE A 94 -8.64 -4.64 15.51
N ASN A 95 -8.92 -5.71 14.77
CA ASN A 95 -8.97 -7.05 15.35
C ASN A 95 -7.57 -7.55 15.74
N GLY A 96 -6.55 -7.10 15.01
CA GLY A 96 -5.16 -7.39 15.29
C GLY A 96 -4.22 -6.69 14.31
N SER A 97 -2.95 -6.63 14.69
CA SER A 97 -1.85 -6.32 13.78
C SER A 97 -0.65 -7.17 14.18
N SER A 98 0.13 -7.63 13.22
CA SER A 98 1.32 -8.45 13.50
C SER A 98 2.44 -8.13 12.54
N PHE A 99 3.65 -8.04 13.09
CA PHE A 99 4.90 -8.01 12.35
C PHE A 99 5.56 -9.38 12.44
N GLY A 100 5.88 -9.96 11.29
CA GLY A 100 6.30 -11.34 11.12
C GLY A 100 5.60 -11.99 9.93
N GLN A 101 6.14 -13.13 9.49
CA GLN A 101 5.68 -13.79 8.27
C GLN A 101 4.21 -14.19 8.33
N ALA A 102 3.48 -13.79 7.29
CA ALA A 102 2.13 -14.24 7.02
C ALA A 102 1.98 -14.67 5.57
N THR A 103 1.42 -15.87 5.37
CA THR A 103 1.21 -16.43 4.03
C THR A 103 -0.22 -16.19 3.56
N ASP A 104 -0.36 -15.67 2.35
CA ASP A 104 -1.64 -15.52 1.66
C ASP A 104 -1.44 -15.74 0.15
N THR A 105 -2.35 -16.48 -0.49
CA THR A 105 -2.37 -16.65 -1.96
C THR A 105 -1.04 -17.13 -2.54
N GLY A 106 -0.34 -17.99 -1.80
CA GLY A 106 0.96 -18.54 -2.19
C GLY A 106 2.15 -17.58 -2.04
N ARG A 107 1.96 -16.48 -1.32
CA ARG A 107 2.97 -15.42 -1.07
C ARG A 107 3.15 -15.22 0.42
N THR A 108 4.33 -14.78 0.82
CA THR A 108 4.65 -14.41 2.19
C THR A 108 4.83 -12.90 2.30
N PHE A 109 4.20 -12.32 3.31
CA PHE A 109 4.24 -10.90 3.67
C PHE A 109 4.79 -10.71 5.09
N ASP A 110 5.36 -9.55 5.38
CA ASP A 110 6.03 -9.28 6.66
C ASP A 110 5.14 -8.58 7.68
N PHE A 111 4.06 -7.95 7.23
CA PHE A 111 3.19 -7.18 8.10
C PHE A 111 1.72 -7.35 7.73
N SER A 112 0.87 -7.31 8.75
CA SER A 112 -0.58 -7.37 8.55
C SER A 112 -1.39 -6.57 9.53
N ILE A 113 -2.52 -6.08 9.02
CA ILE A 113 -3.55 -5.38 9.77
C ILE A 113 -4.89 -6.06 9.50
N ASP A 114 -5.50 -6.60 10.55
CA ASP A 114 -6.82 -7.24 10.51
C ASP A 114 -7.89 -6.22 10.93
N PHE A 115 -8.68 -5.76 9.98
CA PHE A 115 -9.77 -4.81 10.25
C PHE A 115 -10.97 -5.50 10.87
N LYS A 116 -11.82 -4.74 11.56
CA LYS A 116 -13.07 -5.26 12.12
C LYS A 116 -14.00 -5.71 11.00
N THR A 117 -14.43 -6.97 11.09
CA THR A 117 -15.36 -7.58 10.15
C THR A 117 -16.75 -7.81 10.75
N THR A 118 -16.93 -7.69 12.06
CA THR A 118 -18.23 -7.92 12.71
C THR A 118 -19.25 -6.82 12.38
N ASN A 119 -20.52 -7.19 12.28
CA ASN A 119 -21.67 -6.30 12.13
C ASN A 119 -22.24 -5.83 13.48
N ALA A 120 -21.69 -6.29 14.62
CA ALA A 120 -22.08 -5.80 15.93
C ALA A 120 -21.94 -4.28 16.02
N GLY A 121 -22.92 -3.60 16.64
CA GLY A 121 -22.96 -2.13 16.68
C GLY A 121 -23.18 -1.47 15.31
N SER A 122 -24.06 -2.04 14.48
CA SER A 122 -24.40 -1.54 13.12
C SER A 122 -23.23 -1.54 12.13
N GLY A 123 -22.21 -2.36 12.34
CA GLY A 123 -21.00 -2.36 11.52
C GLY A 123 -20.15 -1.09 11.70
N ALA A 124 -20.32 -0.35 12.79
CA ALA A 124 -19.63 0.93 13.04
C ALA A 124 -18.09 0.85 13.00
N GLY A 125 -17.52 -0.35 13.15
CA GLY A 125 -16.08 -0.58 13.05
C GLY A 125 -15.58 -1.05 11.68
N ARG A 126 -16.45 -1.34 10.72
CA ARG A 126 -16.05 -1.77 9.37
C ARG A 126 -15.60 -0.57 8.55
N LEU A 127 -14.58 -0.77 7.72
CA LEU A 127 -14.12 0.23 6.75
C LEU A 127 -14.93 0.06 5.45
N LEU A 128 -16.05 0.79 5.34
CA LEU A 128 -16.99 0.73 4.22
C LEU A 128 -16.58 1.69 3.08
N PRO A 129 -17.13 1.57 1.86
CA PRO A 129 -16.89 2.53 0.78
C PRO A 129 -17.12 3.98 1.24
N GLY A 130 -16.13 4.84 0.99
CA GLY A 130 -16.09 6.24 1.41
C GLY A 130 -15.45 6.46 2.79
N ASP A 131 -15.26 5.42 3.59
CA ASP A 131 -14.56 5.54 4.87
C ASP A 131 -13.04 5.49 4.69
N SER A 132 -12.32 6.11 5.62
CA SER A 132 -10.86 6.02 5.74
C SER A 132 -10.43 5.82 7.20
N VAL A 133 -9.21 5.36 7.39
CA VAL A 133 -8.54 5.27 8.68
C VAL A 133 -7.10 5.71 8.54
N THR A 134 -6.62 6.48 9.52
CA THR A 134 -5.20 6.83 9.65
C THR A 134 -4.59 5.97 10.74
N ILE A 135 -3.50 5.31 10.38
CA ILE A 135 -2.78 4.35 11.19
C ILE A 135 -1.37 4.89 11.38
N ARG A 136 -0.95 5.08 12.63
CA ARG A 136 0.46 5.35 12.94
C ARG A 136 1.22 4.05 12.98
N LEU A 137 2.20 3.93 12.10
CA LEU A 137 3.19 2.88 12.09
C LEU A 137 4.45 3.41 12.79
N THR A 138 5.00 2.61 13.70
CA THR A 138 6.29 2.91 14.35
C THR A 138 7.19 1.69 14.25
N GLY A 139 8.49 1.92 14.05
CA GLY A 139 9.49 0.87 13.94
C GLY A 139 10.89 1.47 13.84
N THR A 140 11.91 0.79 14.36
CA THR A 140 13.29 1.30 14.28
C THR A 140 13.76 1.23 12.84
N GLY A 141 14.23 2.37 12.30
CA GLY A 141 14.63 2.51 10.90
C GLY A 141 13.49 2.90 9.95
N LEU A 142 12.23 2.92 10.43
CA LEU A 142 11.06 3.00 9.57
C LEU A 142 10.89 4.38 8.90
N ASP A 143 10.74 4.35 7.58
CA ASP A 143 10.24 5.41 6.71
C ASP A 143 9.17 4.88 5.72
N ALA A 144 8.56 5.78 4.95
CA ALA A 144 7.46 5.46 4.05
C ALA A 144 7.87 4.57 2.87
N LEU A 145 9.14 4.60 2.45
CA LEU A 145 9.66 3.84 1.31
C LEU A 145 10.04 2.42 1.69
N ASP A 146 10.25 2.12 2.98
CA ASP A 146 10.47 0.76 3.47
C ASP A 146 9.33 -0.21 3.13
N PHE A 147 8.16 0.30 2.73
CA PHE A 147 7.03 -0.52 2.28
C PHE A 147 7.03 -0.83 0.78
N ASP A 148 7.95 -0.28 -0.02
CA ASP A 148 8.10 -0.57 -1.47
C ASP A 148 8.81 -1.92 -1.72
N GLU A 149 8.52 -2.91 -0.87
CA GLU A 149 9.13 -4.23 -0.89
C GLU A 149 8.20 -5.28 -1.48
N PHE A 150 8.77 -6.26 -2.19
CA PHE A 150 8.02 -7.33 -2.82
C PHE A 150 7.84 -8.55 -1.92
N SER A 151 6.65 -9.14 -1.98
CA SER A 151 6.33 -10.40 -1.30
C SER A 151 7.20 -11.54 -1.84
N VAL A 152 7.54 -12.50 -0.98
CA VAL A 152 8.26 -13.71 -1.38
C VAL A 152 7.30 -14.80 -1.86
N GLY A 153 7.63 -15.46 -2.97
CA GLY A 153 6.80 -16.51 -3.58
C GLY A 153 5.75 -15.95 -4.55
N GLY A 154 5.17 -16.83 -5.37
CA GLY A 154 4.19 -16.45 -6.39
C GLY A 154 4.65 -15.34 -7.34
N THR A 155 3.69 -14.65 -7.96
CA THR A 155 3.96 -13.38 -8.68
C THR A 155 4.16 -12.27 -7.65
N PRO A 156 5.29 -11.53 -7.62
CA PRO A 156 5.60 -10.55 -6.59
C PRO A 156 4.52 -9.46 -6.44
N LEU A 157 4.12 -9.15 -5.20
CA LEU A 157 3.18 -8.08 -4.85
C LEU A 157 3.76 -7.24 -3.71
N ARG A 158 3.57 -5.92 -3.73
CA ARG A 158 4.00 -5.07 -2.60
C ARG A 158 2.96 -4.94 -1.49
N ALA A 159 1.70 -4.95 -1.89
CA ALA A 159 0.58 -4.96 -0.96
C ALA A 159 -0.51 -5.92 -1.42
N LEU A 160 -1.29 -6.42 -0.47
CA LEU A 160 -2.48 -7.20 -0.76
C LEU A 160 -3.59 -6.83 0.22
N MET A 161 -4.75 -6.48 -0.30
CA MET A 161 -5.92 -6.11 0.49
C MET A 161 -7.08 -7.05 0.23
N HIS A 162 -7.76 -7.46 1.28
CA HIS A 162 -8.94 -8.32 1.21
C HIS A 162 -10.20 -7.49 1.37
N ILE A 163 -11.05 -7.53 0.35
CA ILE A 163 -12.37 -6.89 0.34
C ILE A 163 -13.43 -7.98 0.44
N GLN A 164 -14.36 -7.79 1.38
CA GLN A 164 -15.44 -8.71 1.68
C GLN A 164 -16.77 -8.21 1.11
N ASN A 165 -17.75 -9.13 1.05
CA ASN A 165 -19.09 -8.90 0.54
C ASN A 165 -19.09 -8.44 -0.93
N THR A 166 -18.18 -9.00 -1.73
CA THR A 166 -18.12 -8.77 -3.19
C THR A 166 -19.29 -9.46 -3.89
N PRO A 167 -19.70 -8.99 -5.09
CA PRO A 167 -20.90 -9.51 -5.77
C PRO A 167 -20.75 -10.91 -6.38
N GLY A 168 -19.54 -11.48 -6.43
CA GLY A 168 -19.30 -12.82 -6.97
C GLY A 168 -19.68 -13.96 -6.01
N GLN A 169 -19.46 -15.19 -6.44
CA GLN A 169 -19.87 -16.38 -5.68
C GLN A 169 -19.03 -16.61 -4.43
N ALA A 170 -17.75 -16.19 -4.43
CA ALA A 170 -16.89 -16.36 -3.27
C ALA A 170 -17.25 -15.37 -2.13
N GLY A 171 -17.96 -14.28 -2.45
CA GLY A 171 -18.33 -13.24 -1.50
C GLY A 171 -17.14 -12.43 -0.99
N SER A 172 -15.93 -12.65 -1.54
CA SER A 172 -14.75 -11.83 -1.25
C SER A 172 -13.72 -11.85 -2.39
N GLY A 173 -12.87 -10.83 -2.42
CA GLY A 173 -11.83 -10.62 -3.43
C GLY A 173 -10.54 -10.07 -2.83
N LYS A 174 -9.40 -10.49 -3.38
CA LYS A 174 -8.08 -9.95 -2.99
C LYS A 174 -7.53 -9.08 -4.09
N VAL A 175 -7.11 -7.87 -3.74
CA VAL A 175 -6.63 -6.87 -4.68
C VAL A 175 -5.25 -6.36 -4.31
N THR A 176 -4.53 -5.88 -5.32
CA THR A 176 -3.20 -5.31 -5.23
C THR A 176 -3.12 -4.09 -6.15
N GLU A 177 -2.01 -3.37 -6.08
CA GLU A 177 -1.74 -2.30 -7.02
C GLU A 177 -1.33 -2.83 -8.40
N SER A 178 -1.61 -2.07 -9.44
CA SER A 178 -1.01 -2.33 -10.74
C SER A 178 0.47 -1.97 -10.67
N VAL A 179 1.36 -2.96 -10.71
CA VAL A 179 2.78 -2.73 -10.94
C VAL A 179 2.93 -2.38 -12.43
N PRO A 180 3.40 -1.17 -12.81
CA PRO A 180 3.63 -0.84 -14.21
C PRO A 180 4.65 -1.83 -14.78
N GLU A 181 4.30 -2.53 -15.86
CA GLU A 181 5.28 -3.36 -16.55
C GLU A 181 6.47 -2.48 -16.97
N PRO A 182 7.71 -2.89 -16.68
CA PRO A 182 8.87 -2.08 -17.03
C PRO A 182 8.87 -1.78 -18.54
N ALA A 183 8.95 -0.49 -18.89
CA ALA A 183 9.06 -0.02 -20.28
C ALA A 183 10.24 -0.66 -21.05
N THR A 184 11.18 -1.29 -20.35
CA THR A 184 12.23 -2.14 -20.88
C THR A 184 11.72 -3.30 -21.75
N MET A 185 10.51 -3.82 -21.53
CA MET A 185 9.91 -4.83 -22.41
C MET A 185 9.64 -4.29 -23.82
N LEU A 186 9.28 -3.01 -23.95
CA LEU A 186 9.10 -2.36 -25.26
C LEU A 186 10.43 -2.10 -25.97
N VAL A 187 11.48 -1.72 -25.22
CA VAL A 187 12.82 -1.49 -25.77
C VAL A 187 13.44 -2.80 -26.29
N LEU A 188 13.28 -3.91 -25.54
CA LEU A 188 13.78 -5.22 -25.95
C LEU A 188 13.10 -5.72 -27.23
N SER A 189 11.79 -5.51 -27.36
CA SER A 189 11.01 -5.80 -28.57
C SER A 189 11.53 -5.00 -29.77
N GLY A 190 11.87 -3.72 -29.57
CA GLY A 190 12.43 -2.86 -30.62
C GLY A 190 13.81 -3.31 -31.11
N ILE A 191 14.68 -3.74 -30.21
CA ILE A 191 16.03 -4.23 -30.55
C ILE A 191 15.95 -5.54 -31.34
N ALA A 192 15.08 -6.48 -30.91
CA ALA A 192 14.88 -7.74 -31.62
C ALA A 192 14.36 -7.53 -33.06
N ALA A 193 13.43 -6.59 -33.25
CA ALA A 193 12.93 -6.21 -34.57
C ALA A 193 14.04 -5.61 -35.47
N LEU A 194 14.90 -4.76 -34.90
CA LEU A 194 16.05 -4.17 -35.62
C LEU A 194 17.09 -5.22 -36.04
N VAL A 195 17.39 -6.19 -35.19
CA VAL A 195 18.32 -7.29 -35.51
C VAL A 195 17.75 -8.21 -36.59
N ALA A 196 16.45 -8.52 -36.53
CA ALA A 196 15.77 -9.32 -37.54
C ALA A 196 15.71 -8.60 -38.92
N ALA A 197 15.47 -7.29 -38.93
CA ALA A 197 15.49 -6.48 -40.15
C ALA A 197 16.88 -6.42 -40.79
N ARG A 198 17.95 -6.45 -39.98
CA ARG A 198 19.34 -6.45 -40.47
C ARG A 198 19.75 -7.77 -41.11
N LYS A 199 19.25 -8.90 -40.61
CA LYS A 199 19.48 -10.24 -41.19
C LYS A 199 18.76 -10.48 -42.52
N LYS A 200 17.70 -9.74 -42.83
CA LYS A 200 16.99 -9.83 -44.14
C LYS A 200 17.64 -9.01 -45.27
N ARG A 201 18.73 -8.29 -45.00
CA ARG A 201 19.41 -7.40 -45.97
C ARG A 201 20.80 -7.90 -46.39
N ILE A 202 21.16 -9.14 -46.07
CA ILE A 202 22.34 -9.86 -46.56
C ILE A 202 21.83 -11.08 -47.31
#